data_AF-A0A7X4CLF1-F1
#
_entry.id   AF-A0A7X4CLF1-F1
#
_cell.length_a   1.000
_cell.length_b   1.000
_cell.length_c   1.000
_cell.angle_alpha   90.00
_cell.angle_beta   90.00
_cell.angle_gamma   90.00
#
_symmetry.space_group_name_H-M   'P 1'
#
loop_
_entity.id
_entity.type
_entity.pdbx_description
1 polymer ?
#
loop_
_entity_poly.entity_id
_entity_poly.type
_entity_poly.pdbx_seq_one_letter_code
_entity_poly.pdbx_strand_id
1 'polypeptide(L)'
;MNPDVATDFFRHAPIHASEKLEAVSRRVFEWLLKRVANIKPTRDESKIGTEDELTLGGSDVVVGVLDRSGECIKTAKLIDLRQLAAPARSLDNQKRAARDREKRDWVERHLPGAMLVVDARMGGLSKGMLDETAKGAASAADADEGWKAEVEDGAAEAHRPLIKFRLQEGSASEEDEEGLRQPNPENDWYHVRTYETHIDGAGTAKRGLAVLNWHDAAGDEDAKAFLSRPQLLRDHAEQASGHARRIAEQLELPNDLVDALATAAHLHDDGKAVSRWQMAMKAPQDGRLYAKTRGGGNLHLLAGYRHEFGSLLKAEREDLPDSTRDLILHLIAAHHGYARPLVSHQGCEEGSPSQMESKAGEAALRFARLQRQHGPWGLAWLEALLRAADQSASREWSRGNAGGERG
;
A
#
# COMPACT_ATOMS: atom_id res chain seq x y z
N MET A 1 16.65 8.46 8.41
CA MET A 1 15.97 7.58 7.44
C MET A 1 16.59 7.80 6.06
N ASN A 2 16.96 6.73 5.37
CA ASN A 2 17.41 6.77 3.96
C ASN A 2 16.21 7.25 3.09
N PRO A 3 16.38 8.17 2.11
CA PRO A 3 15.34 8.57 1.17
C PRO A 3 14.54 7.39 0.59
N ASP A 4 15.20 6.27 0.30
CA ASP A 4 14.55 5.05 -0.21
C ASP A 4 13.51 4.49 0.77
N VAL A 5 13.82 4.52 2.07
CA VAL A 5 12.93 4.03 3.14
C VAL A 5 11.72 4.95 3.31
N ALA A 6 11.89 6.27 3.13
CA ALA A 6 10.79 7.22 3.20
C ALA A 6 9.84 7.09 1.99
N THR A 7 10.39 6.98 0.77
CA THR A 7 9.61 6.70 -0.45
C THR A 7 8.82 5.41 -0.30
N ASP A 8 9.49 4.36 0.15
CA ASP A 8 8.88 3.05 0.33
C ASP A 8 7.83 3.07 1.45
N PHE A 9 8.01 3.89 2.49
CA PHE A 9 7.01 4.13 3.54
C PHE A 9 5.70 4.69 2.98
N PHE A 10 5.76 5.83 2.30
CA PHE A 10 4.54 6.49 1.78
C PHE A 10 3.86 5.71 0.66
N ARG A 11 4.59 4.83 -0.04
CA ARG A 11 4.00 3.88 -0.98
C ARG A 11 3.04 2.90 -0.30
N HIS A 12 3.39 2.43 0.89
CA HIS A 12 2.56 1.46 1.62
C HIS A 12 1.56 2.12 2.57
N ALA A 13 1.79 3.38 2.96
CA ALA A 13 0.90 4.21 3.77
C ALA A 13 0.44 5.47 2.98
N PRO A 14 -0.39 5.32 1.93
CA PRO A 14 -0.86 6.45 1.14
C PRO A 14 -1.80 7.37 1.94
N ILE A 15 -1.55 8.68 1.88
CA ILE A 15 -2.32 9.68 2.64
C ILE A 15 -3.74 9.82 2.07
N HIS A 16 -4.75 9.66 2.93
CA HIS A 16 -6.16 9.78 2.56
C HIS A 16 -6.53 11.23 2.20
N ALA A 17 -7.52 11.42 1.32
CA ALA A 17 -7.90 12.76 0.84
C ALA A 17 -8.44 13.68 1.96
N SER A 18 -9.09 13.11 2.98
CA SER A 18 -9.58 13.85 4.16
C SER A 18 -8.47 14.40 5.05
N GLU A 19 -7.22 13.95 4.86
CA GLU A 19 -6.04 14.38 5.63
C GLU A 19 -5.18 15.39 4.86
N LYS A 20 -5.63 15.80 3.66
CA LYS A 20 -4.89 16.74 2.80
C LYS A 20 -5.38 18.16 3.02
N LEU A 21 -4.44 19.06 3.33
CA LEU A 21 -4.66 20.50 3.31
C LEU A 21 -3.87 21.11 2.14
N GLU A 22 -4.57 21.70 1.18
CA GLU A 22 -3.94 22.47 0.10
C GLU A 22 -3.74 23.93 0.53
N ALA A 23 -2.52 24.43 0.38
CA ALA A 23 -2.16 25.80 0.72
C ALA A 23 -1.02 26.31 -0.17
N VAL A 24 -0.92 27.63 -0.30
CA VAL A 24 0.14 28.30 -1.06
C VAL A 24 1.51 27.93 -0.48
N SER A 25 2.43 27.40 -1.30
CA SER A 25 3.74 26.87 -0.87
C SER A 25 4.53 27.83 0.02
N ARG A 26 4.50 29.14 -0.27
CA ARG A 26 5.15 30.16 0.56
C ARG A 26 4.56 30.23 1.97
N ARG A 27 3.23 30.20 2.10
CA ARG A 27 2.52 30.23 3.38
C ARG A 27 2.84 28.97 4.20
N VAL A 28 2.88 27.81 3.54
CA VAL A 28 3.29 26.54 4.16
C VAL A 28 4.71 26.62 4.69
N PHE A 29 5.65 27.11 3.88
CA PHE A 29 7.05 27.20 4.30
C PHE A 29 7.27 28.21 5.44
N GLU A 30 6.63 29.37 5.38
CA GLU A 30 6.68 30.36 6.46
C GLU A 30 6.10 29.82 7.77
N TRP A 31 4.97 29.09 7.68
CA TRP A 31 4.40 28.37 8.82
C TRP A 31 5.39 27.35 9.39
N LEU A 32 6.00 26.51 8.54
CA LEU A 32 6.93 25.47 8.96
C LEU A 32 8.12 26.06 9.74
N LEU A 33 8.73 27.13 9.22
CA LEU A 33 9.87 27.77 9.88
C LEU A 33 9.48 28.41 11.22
N LYS A 34 8.32 29.09 11.30
CA LYS A 34 7.82 29.64 12.56
C LYS A 34 7.52 28.54 13.57
N ARG A 35 6.94 27.43 13.11
CA ARG A 35 6.59 26.29 13.95
C ARG A 35 7.84 25.65 14.55
N VAL A 36 8.84 25.37 13.73
CA VAL A 36 10.12 24.81 14.17
C VAL A 36 10.82 25.72 15.19
N ALA A 37 10.76 27.04 15.02
CA ALA A 37 11.31 28.00 15.98
C ALA A 37 10.60 27.97 17.35
N ASN A 38 9.32 27.57 17.38
CA ASN A 38 8.51 27.47 18.60
C ASN A 38 8.64 26.13 19.34
N ILE A 39 9.26 25.12 18.72
CA ILE A 39 9.53 23.82 19.37
C ILE A 39 10.72 23.98 20.31
N LYS A 40 10.50 23.77 21.61
CA LYS A 40 11.59 23.82 22.61
C LYS A 40 12.60 22.68 22.37
N PRO A 41 13.91 22.93 22.47
CA PRO A 41 14.90 21.85 22.42
C PRO A 41 14.81 21.01 23.70
N THR A 42 14.72 19.70 23.56
CA THR A 42 15.01 18.76 24.64
C THR A 42 16.50 18.84 24.98
N ARG A 43 16.81 18.97 26.27
CA ARG A 43 18.18 19.15 26.77
C ARG A 43 18.86 17.84 27.19
N ASP A 44 18.16 16.71 27.13
CA ASP A 44 18.62 15.47 27.74
C ASP A 44 18.25 14.27 26.86
N GLU A 45 19.24 13.72 26.15
CA GLU A 45 19.08 12.51 25.31
C GLU A 45 18.86 11.26 26.18
N SER A 46 19.16 11.32 27.48
CA SER A 46 19.00 10.20 28.43
C SER A 46 17.57 9.97 28.94
N LYS A 47 16.63 10.86 28.59
CA LYS A 47 15.19 10.74 28.97
C LYS A 47 14.30 10.23 27.83
N ILE A 48 14.90 9.80 26.73
CA ILE A 48 14.19 9.11 25.67
C ILE A 48 13.75 7.75 26.22
N GLY A 49 12.45 7.57 26.53
CA GLY A 49 11.89 6.28 26.94
C GLY A 49 11.35 6.16 28.37
N THR A 50 11.24 7.24 29.14
CA THR A 50 10.52 7.23 30.43
C THR A 50 9.22 8.03 30.33
N GLU A 51 8.08 7.33 30.47
CA GLU A 51 6.63 7.67 30.60
C GLU A 51 6.05 9.07 30.25
N ASP A 52 6.82 10.15 30.12
CA ASP A 52 6.41 11.41 29.47
C ASP A 52 6.68 11.31 27.96
N GLU A 53 5.80 10.59 27.27
CA GLU A 53 5.79 10.39 25.82
C GLU A 53 5.79 11.73 25.04
N LEU A 54 6.39 11.77 23.85
CA LEU A 54 6.25 12.80 22.78
C LEU A 54 7.29 13.94 22.68
N THR A 55 8.56 13.77 23.04
CA THR A 55 9.60 14.78 22.73
C THR A 55 10.38 14.52 21.44
N LEU A 56 10.48 15.53 20.56
CA LEU A 56 11.28 15.49 19.33
C LEU A 56 12.77 15.81 19.58
N GLY A 57 13.66 14.92 19.14
CA GLY A 57 15.10 15.09 19.11
C GLY A 57 15.58 15.92 17.91
N GLY A 58 16.80 16.46 17.99
CA GLY A 58 17.37 17.27 16.89
C GLY A 58 17.65 16.47 15.61
N SER A 59 18.04 15.20 15.76
CA SER A 59 18.35 14.27 14.68
C SER A 59 17.11 13.67 14.01
N ASP A 60 15.92 13.84 14.60
CA ASP A 60 14.66 13.29 14.08
C ASP A 60 14.34 13.90 12.72
N VAL A 61 13.99 13.05 11.76
CA VAL A 61 13.39 13.48 10.50
C VAL A 61 11.94 13.84 10.79
N VAL A 62 11.58 15.11 10.60
CA VAL A 62 10.26 15.63 10.97
C VAL A 62 9.46 16.13 9.76
N VAL A 63 10.09 16.17 8.59
CA VAL A 63 9.47 16.57 7.33
C VAL A 63 9.89 15.64 6.19
N GLY A 64 8.91 15.22 5.39
CA GLY A 64 9.09 14.60 4.07
C GLY A 64 8.34 15.39 2.99
N VAL A 65 8.89 15.43 1.78
CA VAL A 65 8.27 16.08 0.62
C VAL A 65 8.08 15.03 -0.47
N LEU A 66 6.84 14.83 -0.90
CA LEU A 66 6.48 13.85 -1.91
C LEU A 66 6.07 14.55 -3.21
N ASP A 67 6.50 14.04 -4.34
CA ASP A 67 6.01 14.52 -5.63
C ASP A 67 4.58 14.00 -5.93
N ARG A 68 4.07 14.29 -7.13
CA ARG A 68 2.72 13.85 -7.54
C ARG A 68 2.60 12.33 -7.71
N SER A 69 3.71 11.62 -7.88
CA SER A 69 3.74 10.16 -7.94
C SER A 69 3.81 9.51 -6.55
N GLY A 70 4.01 10.32 -5.50
CA GLY A 70 4.19 9.86 -4.13
C GLY A 70 5.65 9.52 -3.80
N GLU A 71 6.61 9.80 -4.69
CA GLU A 71 8.03 9.59 -4.45
C GLU A 71 8.59 10.65 -3.49
N CYS A 72 9.35 10.24 -2.48
CA CYS A 72 9.97 11.17 -1.54
C CYS A 72 11.18 11.85 -2.18
N ILE A 73 11.01 13.12 -2.53
CA ILE A 73 12.03 13.94 -3.20
C ILE A 73 12.91 14.73 -2.21
N LYS A 74 12.47 14.89 -0.95
CA LYS A 74 13.26 15.57 0.10
C LYS A 74 12.82 15.14 1.49
N THR A 75 13.79 15.02 2.40
CA THR A 75 13.55 14.91 3.85
C THR A 75 14.29 16.01 4.60
N ALA A 76 13.83 16.36 5.79
CA ALA A 76 14.54 17.30 6.66
C ALA A 76 14.47 16.91 8.14
N LYS A 77 15.61 17.03 8.81
CA LYS A 77 15.71 16.85 10.26
C LYS A 77 15.30 18.12 10.99
N LEU A 78 14.85 17.96 12.23
CA LEU A 78 14.46 19.09 13.08
C LEU A 78 15.60 20.10 13.24
N ILE A 79 16.84 19.63 13.41
CA ILE A 79 18.01 20.49 13.54
C ILE A 79 18.29 21.32 12.27
N ASP A 80 18.10 20.74 11.09
CA ASP A 80 18.34 21.42 9.82
C ASP A 80 17.29 22.52 9.59
N LEU A 81 16.02 22.22 9.87
CA LEU A 81 14.95 23.20 9.80
C LEU A 81 15.13 24.33 10.82
N ARG A 82 15.68 24.05 12.02
CA ARG A 82 16.03 25.09 13.00
C ARG A 82 17.12 26.01 12.48
N GLN A 83 18.13 25.47 11.81
CA GLN A 83 19.17 26.29 11.16
C GLN A 83 18.57 27.18 10.06
N LEU A 84 17.57 26.68 9.32
CA LEU A 84 16.82 27.50 8.36
C LEU A 84 15.98 28.58 9.04
N ALA A 85 15.38 28.29 10.18
CA ALA A 85 14.60 29.26 10.96
C ALA A 85 15.47 30.30 11.70
N ALA A 86 16.78 30.07 11.83
CA ALA A 86 17.68 30.94 12.59
C ALA A 86 17.67 32.40 12.11
N PRO A 87 17.64 33.40 13.02
CA PRO A 87 17.66 34.82 12.67
C PRO A 87 18.91 35.20 11.86
N ALA A 88 18.77 36.04 10.82
CA ALA A 88 19.90 36.44 9.96
C ALA A 88 21.07 37.07 10.73
N ARG A 89 20.78 37.79 11.82
CA ARG A 89 21.78 38.41 12.72
C ARG A 89 22.66 37.40 13.48
N SER A 90 22.27 36.13 13.54
CA SER A 90 23.00 35.06 14.26
C SER A 90 24.00 34.31 13.38
N LEU A 91 24.10 34.66 12.09
CA LEU A 91 24.90 33.95 11.10
C LEU A 91 25.92 34.88 10.46
N ASP A 92 27.09 34.34 10.11
CA ASP A 92 28.05 35.02 9.25
C ASP A 92 27.50 35.16 7.80
N ASN A 93 28.17 35.98 6.99
CA ASN A 93 27.73 36.28 5.62
C ASN A 93 27.62 35.03 4.73
N GLN A 94 28.51 34.05 4.90
CA GLN A 94 28.54 32.83 4.08
C GLN A 94 27.39 31.89 4.44
N LYS A 95 27.18 31.65 5.74
CA LYS A 95 26.07 30.84 6.26
C LYS A 95 24.72 31.49 5.96
N ARG A 96 24.62 32.81 6.05
CA ARG A 96 23.41 33.56 5.66
C ARG A 96 23.07 33.34 4.19
N ALA A 97 24.06 33.47 3.30
CA ALA A 97 23.84 33.28 1.86
C ALA A 97 23.45 31.83 1.52
N ALA A 98 24.05 30.83 2.19
CA ALA A 98 23.68 29.42 2.03
C ALA A 98 22.25 29.14 2.51
N ARG A 99 21.88 29.63 3.69
CA ARG A 99 20.53 29.54 4.24
C ARG A 99 19.49 30.16 3.31
N ASP A 100 19.76 31.36 2.79
CA ASP A 100 18.81 32.07 1.93
C ASP A 100 18.65 31.41 0.56
N ARG A 101 19.70 30.74 0.05
CA ARG A 101 19.59 29.85 -1.11
C ARG A 101 18.69 28.65 -0.82
N GLU A 102 18.93 27.95 0.29
CA GLU A 102 18.13 26.77 0.67
C GLU A 102 16.65 27.14 0.87
N LYS A 103 16.35 28.29 1.49
CA LYS A 103 14.99 28.80 1.62
C LYS A 103 14.28 29.01 0.27
N ARG A 104 15.00 29.55 -0.72
CA ARG A 104 14.45 29.70 -2.08
C ARG A 104 14.22 28.34 -2.72
N ASP A 105 15.18 27.43 -2.62
CA ASP A 105 15.05 26.08 -3.20
C ASP A 105 13.84 25.32 -2.63
N TRP A 106 13.55 25.45 -1.33
CA TRP A 106 12.31 24.89 -0.75
C TRP A 106 11.05 25.41 -1.43
N VAL A 107 10.92 26.74 -1.58
CA VAL A 107 9.70 27.38 -2.10
C VAL A 107 9.58 27.23 -3.62
N GLU A 108 10.68 27.26 -4.35
CA GLU A 108 10.69 27.28 -5.82
C GLU A 108 10.78 25.89 -6.46
N ARG A 109 11.42 24.91 -5.80
CA ARG A 109 11.66 23.59 -6.38
C ARG A 109 10.95 22.45 -5.67
N HIS A 110 10.93 22.46 -4.34
CA HIS A 110 10.50 21.29 -3.57
C HIS A 110 9.01 21.30 -3.23
N LEU A 111 8.45 22.45 -2.85
CA LEU A 111 7.05 22.54 -2.41
C LEU A 111 5.99 22.71 -3.53
N PRO A 112 6.28 23.32 -4.69
CA PRO A 112 5.24 23.52 -5.72
C PRO A 112 4.67 22.20 -6.26
N GLY A 113 3.38 21.97 -6.04
CA GLY A 113 2.68 20.76 -6.52
C GLY A 113 3.10 19.47 -5.82
N ALA A 114 3.85 19.58 -4.71
CA ALA A 114 4.28 18.48 -3.87
C ALA A 114 3.40 18.37 -2.61
N MET A 115 3.40 17.19 -1.99
CA MET A 115 2.77 16.93 -0.71
C MET A 115 3.79 17.05 0.41
N LEU A 116 3.54 17.93 1.37
CA LEU A 116 4.39 18.09 2.56
C LEU A 116 3.83 17.21 3.68
N VAL A 117 4.63 16.25 4.13
CA VAL A 117 4.34 15.42 5.30
C VAL A 117 5.12 15.96 6.49
N VAL A 118 4.43 16.17 7.60
CA VAL A 118 4.99 16.75 8.83
C VAL A 118 4.68 15.83 10.00
N ASP A 119 5.67 15.59 10.86
CA ASP A 119 5.49 14.83 12.10
C ASP A 119 4.45 15.51 13.00
N ALA A 120 3.39 14.78 13.37
CA ALA A 120 2.27 15.32 14.14
C ALA A 120 2.72 15.96 15.47
N ARG A 121 3.80 15.47 16.09
CA ARG A 121 4.35 16.01 17.35
C ARG A 121 4.90 17.42 17.19
N MET A 122 5.19 17.85 15.95
CA MET A 122 5.48 19.25 15.70
C MET A 122 4.29 20.13 16.04
N GLY A 123 3.06 19.64 15.91
CA GLY A 123 1.84 20.42 16.07
C GLY A 123 1.70 21.45 14.95
N GLY A 124 0.98 22.53 15.24
CA GLY A 124 0.83 23.63 14.29
C GLY A 124 -0.43 23.56 13.41
N LEU A 125 -1.39 22.70 13.78
CA LEU A 125 -2.71 22.64 13.16
C LEU A 125 -3.78 23.02 14.17
N SER A 126 -4.75 23.82 13.71
CA SER A 126 -5.90 24.25 14.50
C SER A 126 -7.10 24.41 13.57
N LYS A 127 -8.22 23.75 13.91
CA LYS A 127 -9.47 23.80 13.13
C LYS A 127 -9.28 23.48 11.63
N GLY A 128 -8.43 22.48 11.33
CA GLY A 128 -8.13 22.06 9.95
C GLY A 128 -7.23 23.03 9.17
N MET A 129 -6.65 24.05 9.82
CA MET A 129 -5.80 25.06 9.18
C MET A 129 -4.42 25.11 9.82
N LEU A 130 -3.44 25.65 9.07
CA LEU A 130 -2.09 25.94 9.57
C LEU A 130 -2.13 27.08 10.60
N ASP A 131 -1.62 26.81 11.80
CA ASP A 131 -1.48 27.75 12.92
C ASP A 131 -0.13 27.52 13.62
N GLU A 132 0.84 28.42 13.44
CA GLU A 132 2.19 28.25 14.01
C GLU A 132 2.24 28.21 15.56
N THR A 133 1.17 28.66 16.21
CA THR A 133 1.06 28.77 17.67
C THR A 133 0.40 27.54 18.31
N ALA A 134 -0.32 26.75 17.52
CA ALA A 134 -0.97 25.53 17.99
C ALA A 134 0.08 24.54 18.53
N LYS A 135 -0.18 24.03 19.74
CA LYS A 135 0.69 23.12 20.49
C LYS A 135 0.04 21.74 20.58
N GLY A 136 0.85 20.74 20.89
CA GLY A 136 0.40 19.35 20.99
C GLY A 136 0.33 18.67 19.64
N ALA A 137 0.30 17.34 19.67
CA ALA A 137 0.09 16.56 18.47
C ALA A 137 -1.32 16.84 17.92
N ALA A 138 -1.41 17.11 16.62
CA ALA A 138 -2.71 17.18 15.98
C ALA A 138 -3.32 15.77 15.95
N SER A 139 -4.60 15.63 16.30
CA SER A 139 -5.32 14.39 16.07
C SER A 139 -5.32 14.11 14.57
N ALA A 140 -4.74 12.98 14.17
CA ALA A 140 -4.95 12.42 12.85
C ALA A 140 -6.33 11.74 12.80
N ALA A 141 -6.81 11.45 11.60
CA ALA A 141 -8.14 10.86 11.42
C ALA A 141 -8.21 9.38 11.87
N ASP A 142 -7.07 8.78 12.23
CA ASP A 142 -6.94 7.46 12.86
C ASP A 142 -6.70 7.52 14.39
N ALA A 143 -6.60 8.71 14.99
CA ALA A 143 -6.28 8.87 16.41
C ALA A 143 -7.48 8.74 17.37
N ASP A 144 -8.69 9.12 16.93
CA ASP A 144 -9.90 9.13 17.76
C ASP A 144 -11.07 8.35 17.11
N GLU A 145 -11.89 7.69 17.94
CA GLU A 145 -13.09 6.96 17.50
C GLU A 145 -14.15 7.85 16.82
N GLY A 146 -14.02 9.17 16.92
CA GLY A 146 -14.96 10.15 16.34
C GLY A 146 -14.97 10.21 14.81
N TRP A 147 -14.00 9.58 14.13
CA TRP A 147 -13.96 9.46 12.67
C TRP A 147 -14.53 8.13 12.15
N LYS A 148 -15.31 7.40 12.95
CA LYS A 148 -16.00 6.18 12.52
C LYS A 148 -17.25 6.52 11.67
N ALA A 149 -17.48 5.77 10.60
CA ALA A 149 -18.73 5.88 9.85
C ALA A 149 -19.82 5.06 10.57
N GLU A 150 -20.95 5.67 10.90
CA GLU A 150 -22.16 4.91 11.27
C GLU A 150 -22.65 4.15 10.03
N VAL A 151 -22.81 2.83 10.16
CA VAL A 151 -23.39 2.00 9.10
C VAL A 151 -24.88 1.93 9.36
N GLU A 152 -25.70 2.44 8.44
CA GLU A 152 -27.18 2.49 8.55
C GLU A 152 -27.88 1.12 8.49
N ASP A 153 -27.17 0.02 8.35
CA ASP A 153 -27.78 -1.32 8.25
C ASP A 153 -27.36 -2.20 9.44
N GLY A 154 -28.36 -2.61 10.23
CA GLY A 154 -28.27 -3.30 11.51
C GLY A 154 -27.66 -4.71 11.50
N ALA A 155 -26.47 -4.88 10.94
CA ALA A 155 -25.60 -6.02 11.18
C ALA A 155 -24.59 -5.67 12.27
N ALA A 156 -24.61 -6.44 13.35
CA ALA A 156 -23.80 -6.36 14.57
C ALA A 156 -22.43 -5.62 14.48
N GLU A 157 -22.34 -4.50 15.21
CA GLU A 157 -21.21 -4.05 16.06
C GLU A 157 -19.74 -4.21 15.59
N ALA A 158 -19.43 -4.09 14.29
CA ALA A 158 -18.07 -3.81 13.83
C ALA A 158 -18.02 -2.43 13.16
N HIS A 159 -17.59 -1.42 13.92
CA HIS A 159 -17.48 -0.04 13.45
C HIS A 159 -16.43 0.07 12.34
N ARG A 160 -16.89 0.29 11.09
CA ARG A 160 -16.01 0.49 9.94
C ARG A 160 -15.31 1.86 10.04
N PRO A 161 -13.96 1.92 10.03
CA PRO A 161 -13.26 3.18 10.11
C PRO A 161 -13.41 3.94 8.78
N LEU A 162 -13.59 5.27 8.87
CA LEU A 162 -13.62 6.13 7.67
C LEU A 162 -12.27 6.09 6.95
N ILE A 163 -11.18 6.08 7.73
CA ILE A 163 -9.82 5.92 7.24
C ILE A 163 -9.42 4.45 7.36
N LYS A 164 -9.11 3.84 6.23
CA LYS A 164 -8.83 2.40 6.12
C LYS A 164 -7.35 2.06 6.18
N PHE A 165 -6.53 2.99 6.62
CA PHE A 165 -5.12 2.80 6.92
C PHE A 165 -4.85 3.43 8.29
N ARG A 166 -3.90 2.90 9.05
CA ARG A 166 -3.41 3.53 10.29
C ARG A 166 -1.94 3.23 10.49
N LEU A 167 -1.30 4.10 11.27
CA LEU A 167 0.10 3.95 11.64
C LEU A 167 0.22 3.60 13.12
N GLN A 168 1.04 2.61 13.43
CA GLN A 168 1.33 2.23 14.80
C GLN A 168 2.83 2.27 15.03
N GLU A 169 3.29 3.10 15.96
CA GLU A 169 4.67 3.03 16.42
C GLU A 169 4.85 1.81 17.32
N GLY A 170 5.88 1.02 17.05
CA GLY A 170 6.36 -0.02 17.94
C GLY A 170 7.71 0.39 18.53
N SER A 171 7.92 0.02 19.79
CA SER A 171 9.20 0.13 20.47
C SER A 171 9.52 -1.16 21.20
N ALA A 172 10.77 -1.61 21.10
CA ALA A 172 11.33 -2.67 21.91
C ALA A 172 12.18 -2.05 23.03
N SER A 173 12.15 -2.67 24.21
CA SER A 173 12.97 -2.25 25.34
C SER A 173 14.45 -2.48 25.04
N GLU A 174 15.34 -1.82 25.78
CA GLU A 174 16.78 -2.05 25.63
C GLU A 174 17.16 -3.51 25.92
N GLU A 175 16.42 -4.17 26.81
CA GLU A 175 16.62 -5.56 27.23
C GLU A 175 16.08 -6.60 26.23
N ASP A 176 15.25 -6.19 25.26
CA ASP A 176 14.71 -7.10 24.24
C ASP A 176 15.79 -7.47 23.20
N GLU A 177 16.38 -8.65 23.36
CA GLU A 177 17.39 -9.21 22.42
C GLU A 177 16.81 -9.49 21.02
N GLU A 178 15.50 -9.76 20.91
CA GLU A 178 14.80 -9.99 19.63
C GLU A 178 14.45 -8.69 18.86
N GLY A 179 14.54 -7.53 19.52
CA GLY A 179 14.24 -6.23 18.92
C GLY A 179 12.74 -5.96 18.68
N LEU A 180 12.46 -5.06 17.72
CA LEU A 180 11.14 -4.56 17.39
C LEU A 180 10.20 -5.68 16.92
N ARG A 181 9.18 -5.99 17.73
CA ARG A 181 8.14 -6.95 17.35
C ARG A 181 7.13 -6.34 16.38
N GLN A 182 6.70 -7.14 15.41
CA GLN A 182 5.58 -6.75 14.55
C GLN A 182 4.30 -6.67 15.38
N PRO A 183 3.44 -5.66 15.18
CA PRO A 183 2.19 -5.57 15.91
C PRO A 183 1.33 -6.79 15.59
N ASN A 184 0.73 -7.39 16.63
CA ASN A 184 -0.34 -8.36 16.45
C ASN A 184 -1.63 -7.57 16.16
N PRO A 185 -2.16 -7.58 14.93
CA PRO A 185 -3.26 -6.70 14.59
C PRO A 185 -4.53 -7.06 15.35
N GLU A 186 -5.08 -6.11 16.10
CA GLU A 186 -6.42 -6.22 16.70
C GLU A 186 -7.50 -5.77 15.70
N ASN A 187 -8.68 -6.40 15.77
CA ASN A 187 -9.93 -5.93 15.15
C ASN A 187 -9.84 -5.58 13.66
N ASP A 188 -9.86 -6.57 12.76
CA ASP A 188 -9.99 -6.42 11.30
C ASP A 188 -8.94 -5.53 10.59
N TRP A 189 -7.94 -5.04 11.31
CA TRP A 189 -6.73 -4.45 10.77
C TRP A 189 -5.74 -5.55 10.42
N TYR A 190 -4.98 -5.40 9.34
CA TYR A 190 -3.88 -6.30 9.00
C TYR A 190 -2.59 -5.54 8.81
N HIS A 191 -1.50 -6.18 9.21
CA HIS A 191 -0.15 -5.63 9.06
C HIS A 191 0.31 -5.69 7.61
N VAL A 192 0.67 -4.53 7.07
CA VAL A 192 1.22 -4.39 5.72
C VAL A 192 2.74 -4.45 5.79
N ARG A 193 3.35 -3.60 6.62
CA ARG A 193 4.80 -3.46 6.70
C ARG A 193 5.25 -2.72 7.96
N THR A 194 6.46 -3.00 8.43
CA THR A 194 7.13 -2.20 9.46
C THR A 194 8.37 -1.54 8.88
N TYR A 195 8.57 -0.27 9.21
CA TYR A 195 9.73 0.53 8.83
C TYR A 195 10.55 0.82 10.07
N GLU A 196 11.77 0.29 10.11
CA GLU A 196 12.69 0.48 11.22
C GLU A 196 13.16 1.95 11.24
N THR A 197 12.85 2.66 12.33
CA THR A 197 13.18 4.08 12.50
C THR A 197 14.42 4.28 13.35
N HIS A 198 14.71 3.33 14.24
CA HIS A 198 15.89 3.34 15.10
C HIS A 198 16.48 1.94 15.21
N ILE A 199 17.76 1.82 14.86
CA ILE A 199 18.57 0.62 15.01
C ILE A 199 19.67 0.96 16.01
N ASP A 200 19.86 0.10 17.01
CA ASP A 200 20.91 0.30 18.02
C ASP A 200 22.32 0.03 17.46
N GLY A 201 23.34 0.26 18.29
CA GLY A 201 24.74 0.04 17.92
C GLY A 201 25.10 -1.42 17.59
N ALA A 202 24.23 -2.38 17.95
CA ALA A 202 24.40 -3.80 17.64
C ALA A 202 23.69 -4.21 16.33
N GLY A 203 22.99 -3.29 15.67
CA GLY A 203 22.25 -3.57 14.44
C GLY A 203 20.82 -4.08 14.68
N THR A 204 20.31 -3.97 15.90
CA THR A 204 18.95 -4.41 16.25
C THR A 204 17.96 -3.25 16.14
N ALA A 205 16.88 -3.43 15.40
CA ALA A 205 15.81 -2.44 15.33
C ALA A 205 15.11 -2.34 16.70
N LYS A 206 15.13 -1.14 17.31
CA LYS A 206 14.48 -0.87 18.60
C LYS A 206 13.21 -0.04 18.48
N ARG A 207 13.04 0.70 17.38
CA ARG A 207 11.79 1.42 17.06
C ARG A 207 11.44 1.28 15.59
N GLY A 208 10.15 1.29 15.29
CA GLY A 208 9.68 1.34 13.92
C GLY A 208 8.21 1.69 13.80
N LEU A 209 7.82 2.05 12.59
CA LEU A 209 6.46 2.41 12.22
C LEU A 209 5.82 1.27 11.46
N ALA A 210 4.79 0.67 12.04
CA ALA A 210 3.97 -0.32 11.37
C ALA A 210 2.84 0.36 10.61
N VAL A 211 2.66 -0.07 9.37
CA VAL A 211 1.55 0.31 8.50
C VAL A 211 0.51 -0.79 8.57
N LEU A 212 -0.71 -0.42 8.96
CA LEU A 212 -1.84 -1.32 9.06
C LEU A 212 -2.94 -0.85 8.09
N ASN A 213 -3.59 -1.80 7.41
CA ASN A 213 -4.75 -1.53 6.58
C ASN A 213 -5.98 -2.22 7.14
N TRP A 214 -7.15 -1.62 6.95
CA TRP A 214 -8.43 -2.26 7.26
C TRP A 214 -8.72 -3.35 6.21
N HIS A 215 -9.34 -4.46 6.61
CA HIS A 215 -9.54 -5.64 5.76
C HIS A 215 -10.21 -5.39 4.40
N ASP A 216 -10.96 -4.29 4.23
CA ASP A 216 -11.62 -3.92 2.98
C ASP A 216 -11.06 -2.64 2.31
N ALA A 217 -9.85 -2.20 2.72
CA ALA A 217 -9.12 -1.10 2.08
C ALA A 217 -8.77 -1.43 0.62
N ALA A 218 -8.96 -0.46 -0.29
CA ALA A 218 -8.54 -0.60 -1.67
C ALA A 218 -7.02 -0.41 -1.79
N GLY A 219 -6.25 -1.44 -1.46
CA GLY A 219 -4.80 -1.53 -1.73
C GLY A 219 -4.47 -2.42 -2.94
N ASP A 220 -3.18 -2.43 -3.31
CA ASP A 220 -2.59 -3.40 -4.25
C ASP A 220 -3.03 -4.83 -3.88
N GLU A 221 -3.59 -5.59 -4.81
CA GLU A 221 -4.27 -6.86 -4.48
C GLU A 221 -3.31 -7.94 -3.98
N ASP A 222 -2.00 -7.79 -4.26
CA ASP A 222 -0.95 -8.59 -3.64
C ASP A 222 -0.90 -8.41 -2.11
N ALA A 223 -1.27 -7.21 -1.61
CA ALA A 223 -1.45 -6.92 -0.18
C ALA A 223 -2.84 -7.33 0.35
N LYS A 224 -3.78 -7.73 -0.53
CA LYS A 224 -5.10 -8.29 -0.19
C LYS A 224 -5.13 -9.81 -0.20
N ALA A 225 -3.97 -10.47 -0.23
CA ALA A 225 -3.88 -11.91 0.00
C ALA A 225 -4.28 -12.31 1.42
N PHE A 226 -4.67 -11.37 2.28
CA PHE A 226 -4.86 -11.56 3.72
C PHE A 226 -6.35 -11.54 4.09
N LEU A 227 -6.90 -12.71 4.37
CA LEU A 227 -8.23 -12.90 4.94
C LEU A 227 -8.07 -13.40 6.38
N SER A 228 -9.00 -13.07 7.28
CA SER A 228 -9.03 -13.61 8.65
C SER A 228 -9.00 -15.16 8.67
N ARG A 229 -9.48 -15.77 7.57
CA ARG A 229 -9.40 -17.21 7.29
C ARG A 229 -8.76 -17.46 5.91
N PRO A 230 -7.74 -18.35 5.82
CA PRO A 230 -7.17 -18.75 4.54
C PRO A 230 -8.24 -19.33 3.59
N GLN A 231 -8.09 -19.06 2.30
CA GLN A 231 -8.95 -19.60 1.24
C GLN A 231 -8.11 -20.50 0.33
N LEU A 232 -8.59 -21.72 0.09
CA LEU A 232 -7.93 -22.64 -0.82
C LEU A 232 -8.00 -22.12 -2.25
N LEU A 233 -6.96 -22.42 -3.03
CA LEU A 233 -6.85 -21.98 -4.42
C LEU A 233 -8.03 -22.48 -5.26
N ARG A 234 -8.38 -23.76 -5.10
CA ARG A 234 -9.51 -24.39 -5.78
C ARG A 234 -10.86 -23.75 -5.42
N ASP A 235 -11.10 -23.53 -4.13
CA ASP A 235 -12.37 -22.94 -3.65
C ASP A 235 -12.56 -21.52 -4.19
N HIS A 236 -11.47 -20.75 -4.26
CA HIS A 236 -11.46 -19.42 -4.87
C HIS A 236 -11.75 -19.47 -6.37
N ALA A 237 -11.08 -20.36 -7.11
CA ALA A 237 -11.28 -20.55 -8.54
C ALA A 237 -12.74 -20.93 -8.89
N GLU A 238 -13.35 -21.84 -8.11
CA GLU A 238 -14.75 -22.24 -8.29
C GLU A 238 -15.71 -21.07 -8.01
N GLN A 239 -15.48 -20.31 -6.93
CA GLN A 239 -16.30 -19.14 -6.59
C GLN A 239 -16.17 -18.00 -7.61
N ALA A 240 -14.93 -17.65 -8.00
CA ALA A 240 -14.66 -16.61 -8.98
C ALA A 240 -15.30 -16.92 -10.32
N SER A 241 -15.19 -18.18 -10.78
CA SER A 241 -15.86 -18.66 -12.00
C SER A 241 -17.39 -18.53 -11.91
N GLY A 242 -17.98 -18.94 -10.78
CA GLY A 242 -19.43 -18.81 -10.54
C GLY A 242 -19.91 -17.36 -10.53
N HIS A 243 -19.15 -16.44 -9.92
CA HIS A 243 -19.46 -15.01 -9.96
C HIS A 243 -19.34 -14.42 -11.35
N ALA A 244 -18.27 -14.76 -12.08
CA ALA A 244 -18.06 -14.27 -13.44
C ALA A 244 -19.21 -14.69 -14.37
N ARG A 245 -19.62 -15.97 -14.29
CA ARG A 245 -20.78 -16.49 -15.03
C ARG A 245 -22.05 -15.72 -14.69
N ARG A 246 -22.36 -15.58 -13.39
CA ARG A 246 -23.58 -14.90 -12.92
C ARG A 246 -23.64 -13.44 -13.37
N ILE A 247 -22.53 -12.71 -13.25
CA ILE A 247 -22.43 -11.32 -13.71
C ILE A 247 -22.68 -11.25 -15.21
N ALA A 248 -22.03 -12.11 -16.00
CA ALA A 248 -22.14 -12.11 -17.45
C ALA A 248 -23.56 -12.47 -17.93
N GLU A 249 -24.20 -13.46 -17.31
CA GLU A 249 -25.58 -13.87 -17.60
C GLU A 249 -26.59 -12.77 -17.25
N GLN A 250 -26.43 -12.08 -16.12
CA GLN A 250 -27.28 -10.96 -15.71
C GLN A 250 -27.17 -9.74 -16.64
N LEU A 251 -26.01 -9.59 -17.29
CA LEU A 251 -25.77 -8.57 -18.31
C LEU A 251 -26.20 -9.03 -19.72
N GLU A 252 -26.80 -10.22 -19.83
CA GLU A 252 -27.27 -10.82 -21.08
C GLU A 252 -26.16 -10.90 -22.16
N LEU A 253 -24.93 -11.21 -21.72
CA LEU A 253 -23.82 -11.37 -22.65
C LEU A 253 -23.98 -12.63 -23.53
N PRO A 254 -23.46 -12.62 -24.76
CA PRO A 254 -23.33 -13.81 -25.59
C PRO A 254 -22.67 -14.99 -24.83
N ASN A 255 -23.17 -16.20 -25.07
CA ASN A 255 -22.73 -17.41 -24.34
C ASN A 255 -21.22 -17.66 -24.42
N ASP A 256 -20.60 -17.35 -25.56
CA ASP A 256 -19.15 -17.45 -25.74
C ASP A 256 -18.37 -16.50 -24.81
N LEU A 257 -18.89 -15.29 -24.55
CA LEU A 257 -18.31 -14.36 -23.59
C LEU A 257 -18.58 -14.78 -22.14
N VAL A 258 -19.75 -15.33 -21.84
CA VAL A 258 -20.06 -15.89 -20.51
C VAL A 258 -19.06 -17.00 -20.18
N ASP A 259 -18.86 -17.93 -21.10
CA ASP A 259 -17.94 -19.06 -20.91
C ASP A 259 -16.48 -18.60 -20.87
N ALA A 260 -16.10 -17.60 -21.69
CA ALA A 260 -14.75 -17.02 -21.64
C ALA A 260 -14.46 -16.34 -20.30
N LEU A 261 -15.38 -15.54 -19.76
CA LEU A 261 -15.24 -14.89 -18.45
C LEU A 261 -15.17 -15.92 -17.32
N ALA A 262 -16.05 -16.93 -17.33
CA ALA A 262 -16.06 -17.99 -16.33
C ALA A 262 -14.77 -18.83 -16.35
N THR A 263 -14.25 -19.13 -17.55
CA THR A 263 -12.99 -19.87 -17.73
C THR A 263 -11.79 -19.06 -17.29
N ALA A 264 -11.71 -17.79 -17.70
CA ALA A 264 -10.64 -16.88 -17.27
C ALA A 264 -10.64 -16.71 -15.74
N ALA A 265 -11.81 -16.55 -15.12
CA ALA A 265 -11.95 -16.45 -13.67
C ALA A 265 -11.55 -17.74 -12.94
N HIS A 266 -11.77 -18.91 -13.53
CA HIS A 266 -11.31 -20.16 -12.95
C HIS A 266 -9.79 -20.28 -12.93
N LEU A 267 -9.13 -19.83 -14.00
CA LEU A 267 -7.68 -20.02 -14.20
C LEU A 267 -6.82 -18.84 -13.76
N HIS A 268 -7.42 -17.68 -13.42
CA HIS A 268 -6.67 -16.42 -13.23
C HIS A 268 -5.57 -16.49 -12.15
N ASP A 269 -5.77 -17.35 -11.15
CA ASP A 269 -4.94 -17.44 -9.96
C ASP A 269 -4.02 -18.67 -9.93
N ASP A 270 -4.00 -19.51 -10.98
CA ASP A 270 -3.22 -20.75 -11.00
C ASP A 270 -1.71 -20.54 -10.81
N GLY A 271 -1.18 -19.38 -11.18
CA GLY A 271 0.20 -18.96 -10.90
C GLY A 271 0.51 -18.93 -9.40
N LYS A 272 -0.48 -18.76 -8.53
CA LYS A 272 -0.30 -18.82 -7.07
C LYS A 272 0.15 -20.18 -6.57
N ALA A 273 -0.05 -21.25 -7.34
CA ALA A 273 0.31 -22.60 -6.93
C ALA A 273 1.83 -22.85 -6.84
N VAL A 274 2.68 -21.95 -7.38
CA VAL A 274 4.13 -22.15 -7.31
C VAL A 274 4.65 -22.01 -5.88
N SER A 275 5.63 -22.85 -5.50
CA SER A 275 6.15 -22.89 -4.12
C SER A 275 6.65 -21.53 -3.64
N ARG A 276 7.28 -20.74 -4.52
CA ARG A 276 7.75 -19.39 -4.22
C ARG A 276 6.61 -18.47 -3.78
N TRP A 277 5.47 -18.53 -4.46
CA TRP A 277 4.29 -17.74 -4.12
C TRP A 277 3.71 -18.18 -2.77
N GLN A 278 3.52 -19.50 -2.58
CA GLN A 278 3.00 -20.03 -1.32
C GLN A 278 3.92 -19.69 -0.13
N MET A 279 5.24 -19.77 -0.30
CA MET A 279 6.22 -19.35 0.71
C MET A 279 6.18 -17.84 0.96
N ALA A 280 6.18 -17.03 -0.11
CA ALA A 280 6.10 -15.58 -0.03
C ALA A 280 4.84 -15.15 0.72
N MET A 281 3.71 -15.82 0.52
CA MET A 281 2.44 -15.50 1.19
C MET A 281 2.26 -16.19 2.55
N LYS A 282 3.28 -16.90 3.07
CA LYS A 282 3.21 -17.70 4.31
C LYS A 282 1.98 -18.63 4.34
N ALA A 283 1.74 -19.33 3.24
CA ALA A 283 0.67 -20.31 3.18
C ALA A 283 0.87 -21.42 4.25
N PRO A 284 -0.23 -21.91 4.87
CA PRO A 284 -0.16 -23.05 5.78
C PRO A 284 0.57 -24.25 5.15
N GLN A 285 1.49 -24.84 5.90
CA GLN A 285 2.28 -26.00 5.47
C GLN A 285 1.53 -27.32 5.72
N ASP A 286 0.33 -27.43 5.17
CA ASP A 286 -0.56 -28.59 5.34
C ASP A 286 -0.77 -29.39 4.04
N GLY A 287 0.07 -29.14 3.03
CA GLY A 287 0.02 -29.80 1.73
C GLY A 287 -1.05 -29.25 0.77
N ARG A 288 -1.81 -28.22 1.17
CA ARG A 288 -2.81 -27.58 0.31
C ARG A 288 -2.27 -26.27 -0.28
N LEU A 289 -2.89 -25.86 -1.39
CA LEU A 289 -2.58 -24.60 -2.07
C LEU A 289 -3.61 -23.54 -1.74
N TYR A 290 -3.14 -22.34 -1.47
CA TYR A 290 -3.98 -21.23 -1.01
C TYR A 290 -3.99 -20.07 -2.02
N ALA A 291 -5.18 -19.56 -2.33
CA ALA A 291 -5.35 -18.29 -3.06
C ALA A 291 -5.16 -17.09 -2.13
N LYS A 292 -5.59 -17.24 -0.86
CA LYS A 292 -5.53 -16.22 0.18
C LYS A 292 -5.04 -16.85 1.49
N THR A 293 -4.17 -16.17 2.22
CA THR A 293 -3.56 -16.57 3.49
C THR A 293 -3.95 -15.59 4.61
N ARG A 294 -3.36 -15.71 5.81
CA ARG A 294 -3.76 -14.92 6.99
C ARG A 294 -3.08 -13.56 7.15
N GLY A 295 -2.00 -13.27 6.41
CA GLY A 295 -1.18 -12.09 6.72
C GLY A 295 0.32 -12.35 6.66
N GLY A 296 1.09 -11.27 6.57
CA GLY A 296 2.51 -11.27 6.95
C GLY A 296 3.46 -11.94 5.96
N GLY A 297 3.09 -12.02 4.68
CA GLY A 297 3.95 -12.52 3.61
C GLY A 297 5.22 -11.70 3.41
N ASN A 298 6.28 -12.33 2.89
CA ASN A 298 7.52 -11.68 2.48
C ASN A 298 7.58 -11.57 0.96
N LEU A 299 7.16 -10.43 0.42
CA LEU A 299 7.11 -10.16 -1.02
C LEU A 299 8.50 -10.16 -1.68
N HIS A 300 9.58 -9.92 -0.93
CA HIS A 300 10.95 -9.98 -1.48
C HIS A 300 11.28 -11.37 -2.02
N LEU A 301 10.65 -12.42 -1.48
CA LEU A 301 10.82 -13.79 -1.97
C LEU A 301 10.26 -14.01 -3.38
N LEU A 302 9.37 -13.13 -3.86
CA LEU A 302 8.83 -13.22 -5.22
C LEU A 302 9.91 -12.88 -6.26
N ALA A 303 10.89 -12.04 -5.93
CA ALA A 303 11.95 -11.61 -6.85
C ALA A 303 11.40 -11.13 -8.22
N GLY A 304 10.31 -10.36 -8.19
CA GLY A 304 9.62 -9.85 -9.38
C GLY A 304 8.57 -10.79 -9.97
N TYR A 305 8.41 -12.01 -9.44
CA TYR A 305 7.39 -12.97 -9.88
C TYR A 305 5.97 -12.39 -9.77
N ARG A 306 5.22 -12.54 -10.85
CA ARG A 306 3.82 -12.13 -11.01
C ARG A 306 2.96 -13.37 -11.22
N HIS A 307 1.97 -13.60 -10.37
CA HIS A 307 1.14 -14.80 -10.48
C HIS A 307 0.27 -14.76 -11.74
N GLU A 308 -0.15 -13.59 -12.22
CA GLU A 308 -0.89 -13.47 -13.48
C GLU A 308 -0.08 -13.95 -14.69
N PHE A 309 1.24 -13.77 -14.68
CA PHE A 309 2.10 -14.28 -15.73
C PHE A 309 2.28 -15.79 -15.62
N GLY A 310 2.42 -16.32 -14.40
CA GLY A 310 2.40 -17.77 -14.16
C GLY A 310 1.08 -18.42 -14.58
N SER A 311 -0.05 -17.81 -14.26
CA SER A 311 -1.39 -18.26 -14.66
C SER A 311 -1.53 -18.25 -16.18
N LEU A 312 -1.05 -17.21 -16.85
CA LEU A 312 -1.02 -17.14 -18.31
C LEU A 312 -0.26 -18.34 -18.92
N LEU A 313 0.95 -18.64 -18.45
CA LEU A 313 1.76 -19.73 -18.98
C LEU A 313 1.13 -21.11 -18.76
N LYS A 314 0.41 -21.29 -17.65
CA LYS A 314 -0.36 -22.52 -17.39
C LYS A 314 -1.56 -22.62 -18.32
N ALA A 315 -2.37 -21.57 -18.40
CA ALA A 315 -3.56 -21.51 -19.24
C ALA A 315 -3.24 -21.67 -20.74
N GLU A 316 -2.05 -21.27 -21.21
CA GLU A 316 -1.63 -21.49 -22.60
C GLU A 316 -1.57 -22.98 -22.99
N ARG A 317 -1.34 -23.87 -22.01
CA ARG A 317 -1.25 -25.33 -22.18
C ARG A 317 -2.61 -26.02 -22.08
N GLU A 318 -3.64 -25.31 -21.61
CA GLU A 318 -5.00 -25.83 -21.53
C GLU A 318 -5.67 -25.88 -22.90
N ASP A 319 -6.65 -26.78 -23.04
CA ASP A 319 -7.48 -26.89 -24.24
C ASP A 319 -8.59 -25.83 -24.23
N LEU A 320 -8.21 -24.61 -24.62
CA LEU A 320 -9.11 -23.45 -24.67
C LEU A 320 -9.76 -23.31 -26.06
N PRO A 321 -11.05 -22.92 -26.15
CA PRO A 321 -11.74 -22.72 -27.44
C PRO A 321 -11.04 -21.67 -28.31
N ASP A 322 -10.75 -21.99 -29.57
CA ASP A 322 -10.00 -21.12 -30.47
C ASP A 322 -10.63 -19.72 -30.65
N SER A 323 -11.96 -19.62 -30.65
CA SER A 323 -12.68 -18.35 -30.83
C SER A 323 -12.50 -17.38 -29.67
N THR A 324 -12.27 -17.88 -28.45
CA THR A 324 -12.15 -17.06 -27.23
C THR A 324 -10.79 -17.21 -26.55
N ARG A 325 -9.89 -18.06 -27.06
CA ARG A 325 -8.56 -18.34 -26.49
C ARG A 325 -7.79 -17.06 -26.19
N ASP A 326 -7.69 -16.16 -27.17
CA ASP A 326 -6.97 -14.88 -26.97
C ASP A 326 -7.63 -14.03 -25.88
N LEU A 327 -8.97 -13.99 -25.81
CA LEU A 327 -9.67 -13.24 -24.78
C LEU A 327 -9.42 -13.83 -23.38
N ILE A 328 -9.54 -15.15 -23.23
CA ILE A 328 -9.33 -15.86 -21.96
C ILE A 328 -7.91 -15.60 -21.44
N LEU A 329 -6.90 -15.83 -22.28
CA LEU A 329 -5.49 -15.63 -21.91
C LEU A 329 -5.19 -14.17 -21.55
N HIS A 330 -5.81 -13.22 -22.24
CA HIS A 330 -5.65 -11.79 -21.92
C HIS A 330 -6.29 -11.43 -20.59
N LEU A 331 -7.53 -11.87 -20.35
CA LEU A 331 -8.23 -11.63 -19.09
C LEU A 331 -7.44 -12.19 -17.90
N ILE A 332 -6.87 -13.39 -18.03
CA ILE A 332 -5.97 -13.98 -17.03
C ILE A 332 -4.73 -13.10 -16.83
N ALA A 333 -4.05 -12.67 -17.88
CA ALA A 333 -2.83 -11.86 -17.74
C ALA A 333 -3.09 -10.45 -17.20
N ALA A 334 -4.28 -9.89 -17.45
CA ALA A 334 -4.63 -8.50 -17.15
C ALA A 334 -5.46 -8.32 -15.87
N HIS A 335 -5.71 -9.37 -15.09
CA HIS A 335 -6.63 -9.29 -13.96
C HIS A 335 -6.16 -8.30 -12.86
N HIS A 336 -4.85 -8.05 -12.73
CA HIS A 336 -4.29 -6.98 -11.88
C HIS A 336 -4.09 -5.63 -12.58
N GLY A 337 -4.57 -5.47 -13.82
CA GLY A 337 -4.41 -4.26 -14.62
C GLY A 337 -3.11 -4.15 -15.41
N TYR A 338 -2.23 -5.17 -15.32
CA TYR A 338 -1.05 -5.33 -16.18
C TYR A 338 -1.44 -5.95 -17.54
N ALA A 339 -0.46 -6.30 -18.38
CA ALA A 339 -0.66 -6.80 -19.74
C ALA A 339 -1.39 -5.80 -20.68
N ARG A 340 -1.27 -4.50 -20.38
CA ARG A 340 -1.87 -3.38 -21.16
C ARG A 340 -0.83 -2.34 -21.63
N PRO A 341 0.14 -2.69 -22.50
CA PRO A 341 0.33 -4.01 -23.09
C PRO A 341 1.34 -4.88 -22.33
N LEU A 342 2.06 -4.32 -21.34
CA LEU A 342 3.22 -4.99 -20.74
C LEU A 342 2.87 -5.74 -19.46
N VAL A 343 3.44 -6.93 -19.30
CA VAL A 343 3.42 -7.74 -18.08
C VAL A 343 4.86 -8.12 -17.73
N SER A 344 5.22 -8.05 -16.45
CA SER A 344 6.55 -8.46 -16.01
C SER A 344 6.67 -9.98 -16.08
N HIS A 345 7.76 -10.45 -16.67
CA HIS A 345 8.14 -11.85 -16.70
C HIS A 345 9.28 -12.17 -15.71
N GLN A 346 9.70 -11.19 -14.90
CA GLN A 346 10.76 -11.35 -13.91
C GLN A 346 10.35 -12.37 -12.84
N GLY A 347 11.32 -13.08 -12.27
CA GLY A 347 11.08 -14.08 -11.24
C GLY A 347 10.35 -15.35 -11.70
N CYS A 348 9.94 -15.43 -12.97
CA CYS A 348 9.34 -16.64 -13.56
C CYS A 348 10.45 -17.60 -14.03
N GLU A 349 10.42 -18.82 -13.51
CA GLU A 349 11.44 -19.87 -13.77
C GLU A 349 10.89 -21.03 -14.61
N GLU A 350 9.73 -20.85 -15.25
CA GLU A 350 9.11 -21.88 -16.10
C GLU A 350 9.81 -22.07 -17.46
N GLY A 351 10.79 -21.23 -17.78
CA GLY A 351 11.62 -21.33 -18.99
C GLY A 351 12.82 -20.39 -18.96
N SER A 352 13.59 -20.33 -20.05
CA SER A 352 14.74 -19.43 -20.16
C SER A 352 14.29 -17.96 -20.16
N PRO A 353 15.15 -17.01 -19.75
CA PRO A 353 14.80 -15.58 -19.79
C PRO A 353 14.29 -15.10 -21.15
N SER A 354 14.90 -15.55 -22.25
CA SER A 354 14.48 -15.22 -23.62
C SER A 354 13.12 -15.80 -23.99
N GLN A 355 12.79 -17.01 -23.52
CA GLN A 355 11.45 -17.59 -23.70
C GLN A 355 10.39 -16.79 -22.93
N MET A 356 10.69 -16.40 -21.69
CA MET A 356 9.78 -15.61 -20.86
C MET A 356 9.56 -14.20 -21.44
N GLU A 357 10.60 -13.57 -21.97
CA GLU A 357 10.50 -12.31 -22.71
C GLU A 357 9.62 -12.45 -23.95
N SER A 358 9.82 -13.51 -24.75
CA SER A 358 8.96 -13.80 -25.91
C SER A 358 7.49 -13.95 -25.51
N LYS A 359 7.22 -14.64 -24.40
CA LYS A 359 5.86 -14.82 -23.88
C LYS A 359 5.20 -13.53 -23.39
N ALA A 360 5.96 -12.65 -22.74
CA ALA A 360 5.48 -11.31 -22.42
C ALA A 360 5.21 -10.48 -23.69
N GLY A 361 6.04 -10.63 -24.73
CA GLY A 361 5.80 -10.03 -26.05
C GLY A 361 4.52 -10.55 -26.73
N GLU A 362 4.25 -11.85 -26.64
CA GLU A 362 3.00 -12.46 -27.14
C GLU A 362 1.77 -11.86 -26.44
N ALA A 363 1.84 -11.63 -25.12
CA ALA A 363 0.78 -10.96 -24.36
C ALA A 363 0.53 -9.52 -24.84
N ALA A 364 1.59 -8.75 -25.11
CA ALA A 364 1.48 -7.41 -25.67
C ALA A 364 0.82 -7.40 -27.06
N LEU A 365 1.18 -8.35 -27.92
CA LEU A 365 0.58 -8.52 -29.25
C LEU A 365 -0.90 -8.96 -29.16
N ARG A 366 -1.22 -9.80 -28.18
CA ARG A 366 -2.60 -10.25 -27.88
C ARG A 366 -3.49 -9.08 -27.48
N PHE A 367 -3.01 -8.22 -26.57
CA PHE A 367 -3.72 -6.97 -26.22
C PHE A 367 -4.01 -6.12 -27.47
N ALA A 368 -3.03 -5.94 -28.36
CA ALA A 368 -3.24 -5.17 -29.59
C ALA A 368 -4.27 -5.81 -30.54
N ARG A 369 -4.35 -7.14 -30.63
CA ARG A 369 -5.38 -7.84 -31.41
C ARG A 369 -6.77 -7.64 -30.81
N LEU A 370 -6.92 -7.86 -29.50
CA LEU A 370 -8.20 -7.72 -28.80
C LEU A 370 -8.69 -6.27 -28.78
N GLN A 371 -7.79 -5.30 -28.72
CA GLN A 371 -8.14 -3.89 -28.84
C GLN A 371 -8.77 -3.56 -30.21
N ARG A 372 -8.33 -4.21 -31.29
CA ARG A 372 -8.97 -4.05 -32.61
C ARG A 372 -10.33 -4.73 -32.68
N GLN A 373 -10.52 -5.82 -31.94
CA GLN A 373 -11.77 -6.60 -31.95
C GLN A 373 -12.87 -5.98 -31.07
N HIS A 374 -12.53 -5.57 -29.85
CA HIS A 374 -13.49 -5.09 -28.85
C HIS A 374 -13.45 -3.57 -28.64
N GLY A 375 -12.43 -2.89 -29.18
CA GLY A 375 -12.18 -1.48 -28.91
C GLY A 375 -11.65 -1.22 -27.48
N PRO A 376 -11.10 0.00 -27.24
CA PRO A 376 -10.52 0.38 -25.95
C PRO A 376 -11.47 0.25 -24.77
N TRP A 377 -12.75 0.55 -24.98
CA TRP A 377 -13.76 0.51 -23.91
C TRP A 377 -14.33 -0.89 -23.71
N GLY A 378 -14.55 -1.66 -24.78
CA GLY A 378 -15.09 -3.01 -24.69
C GLY A 378 -14.15 -3.96 -23.97
N LEU A 379 -12.85 -3.92 -24.31
CA LEU A 379 -11.85 -4.76 -23.63
C LEU A 379 -11.68 -4.34 -22.16
N ALA A 380 -11.62 -3.04 -21.89
CA ALA A 380 -11.53 -2.52 -20.52
C ALA A 380 -12.74 -2.91 -19.65
N TRP A 381 -13.93 -2.97 -20.25
CA TRP A 381 -15.14 -3.40 -19.57
C TRP A 381 -15.10 -4.89 -19.23
N LEU A 382 -14.71 -5.76 -20.17
CA LEU A 382 -14.54 -7.20 -19.91
C LEU A 382 -13.49 -7.47 -18.81
N GLU A 383 -12.37 -6.76 -18.82
CA GLU A 383 -11.36 -6.80 -17.74
C GLU A 383 -11.94 -6.36 -16.39
N ALA A 384 -12.87 -5.39 -16.37
CA ALA A 384 -13.53 -4.95 -15.15
C ALA A 384 -14.53 -5.99 -14.62
N LEU A 385 -15.22 -6.73 -15.49
CA LEU A 385 -16.12 -7.81 -15.07
C LEU A 385 -15.36 -8.94 -14.37
N LEU A 386 -14.20 -9.34 -14.89
CA LEU A 386 -13.35 -10.33 -14.24
C LEU A 386 -12.90 -9.88 -12.85
N ARG A 387 -12.40 -8.64 -12.73
CA ARG A 387 -11.99 -8.06 -11.44
C ARG A 387 -13.15 -7.98 -10.45
N ALA A 388 -14.35 -7.64 -10.92
CA ALA A 388 -15.54 -7.64 -10.09
C ALA A 388 -15.91 -9.03 -9.58
N ALA A 389 -15.73 -10.07 -10.40
CA ALA A 389 -15.96 -11.46 -10.02
C ALA A 389 -14.96 -11.94 -8.96
N ASP A 390 -13.66 -11.70 -9.16
CA ASP A 390 -12.60 -12.05 -8.20
C ASP A 390 -12.82 -11.39 -6.82
N GLN A 391 -13.15 -10.10 -6.82
CA GLN A 391 -13.48 -9.37 -5.60
C GLN A 391 -14.75 -9.89 -4.93
N SER A 392 -15.74 -10.34 -5.71
CA SER A 392 -16.98 -10.88 -5.15
C SER A 392 -16.78 -12.26 -4.52
N ALA A 393 -15.95 -13.11 -5.11
CA ALA A 393 -15.53 -14.39 -4.52
C ALA A 393 -14.81 -14.18 -3.18
N SER A 394 -13.85 -13.25 -3.14
CA SER A 394 -13.12 -12.92 -1.91
C SER A 394 -14.04 -12.37 -0.80
N ARG A 395 -15.04 -11.54 -1.16
CA ARG A 395 -16.04 -11.00 -0.23
C ARG A 395 -17.01 -12.06 0.28
N GLU A 396 -17.47 -12.97 -0.58
CA GLU A 396 -18.37 -14.06 -0.18
C GLU A 396 -17.70 -14.99 0.82
N TRP A 397 -16.46 -15.39 0.57
CA TRP A 397 -15.68 -16.21 1.51
C TRP A 397 -15.58 -15.57 2.90
N SER A 398 -15.40 -14.25 2.94
CA SER A 398 -15.32 -13.48 4.18
C SER A 398 -16.66 -13.44 4.93
N ARG A 399 -17.80 -13.36 4.21
CA ARG A 399 -19.14 -13.25 4.79
C ARG A 399 -19.73 -14.59 5.24
N GLY A 400 -19.49 -15.67 4.50
CA GLY A 400 -20.09 -16.99 4.74
C GLY A 400 -19.79 -17.58 6.11
N ASN A 401 -18.81 -17.04 6.85
CA ASN A 401 -18.43 -17.52 8.18
C ASN A 401 -19.00 -16.68 9.34
N ALA A 402 -19.50 -15.46 9.10
CA ALA A 402 -20.11 -14.63 10.15
C ALA A 402 -21.44 -15.22 10.69
N GLY A 403 -22.06 -16.14 9.94
CA GLY A 403 -23.28 -16.85 10.34
C GLY A 403 -23.04 -18.22 11.01
N GLY A 404 -21.79 -18.70 11.10
CA GLY A 404 -21.47 -20.06 11.51
C GLY A 404 -21.16 -20.29 12.99
N GLU A 405 -20.96 -19.22 13.78
CA GLU A 405 -20.60 -19.31 15.22
C GLU A 405 -21.78 -19.02 16.16
N ARG A 406 -23.02 -19.14 15.68
CA ARG A 406 -24.20 -19.23 16.57
C ARG A 406 -24.76 -20.65 16.52
N GLY A 407 -24.09 -21.56 17.21
CA GLY A 407 -24.53 -22.94 17.45
C GLY A 407 -24.22 -23.36 18.86
#